data_AF-A0A662CBN5-F1
#
_entry.id   AF-A0A662CBN5-F1
#
_cell.length_a   1.000
_cell.length_b   1.000
_cell.length_c   1.000
_cell.angle_alpha   90.00
_cell.angle_beta   90.00
_cell.angle_gamma   90.00
#
_symmetry.space_group_name_H-M   'P 1'
#
loop_
_entity.id
_entity.type
_entity.pdbx_description
1 polymer ?
#
loop_
_entity_poly.entity_id
_entity_poly.type
_entity_poly.pdbx_seq_one_letter_code
_entity_poly.pdbx_strand_id
1 'polypeptide(L)'
;MRNHRGTPGWGFLLAGDLFDLAVGAALVINPSLLLKLITLFVGIWLIANSISIFMKAAVARKDQNKNWTWEFALGLFLMLLAVIFLWHPMLLGISIAVWTGLAFIILGIFRIVLTLRLRKLRIQ
;
A
#
# COMPACT_ATOMS: atom_id res chain seq x y z
N MET A 1 14.21 2.76 47.21
CA MET A 1 12.88 2.24 46.82
C MET A 1 12.93 1.88 45.35
N ARG A 2 13.01 0.57 45.02
CA ARG A 2 13.31 0.05 43.67
C ARG A 2 12.01 -0.05 42.88
N ASN A 3 11.75 0.96 42.05
CA ASN A 3 10.52 1.09 41.28
C ASN A 3 10.48 0.04 40.16
N HIS A 4 9.61 -0.97 40.28
CA HIS A 4 9.33 -1.94 39.23
C HIS A 4 8.38 -1.30 38.21
N ARG A 5 8.90 -0.34 37.43
CA ARG A 5 8.22 0.07 36.20
C ARG A 5 8.43 -1.05 35.20
N GLY A 6 7.54 -2.05 35.22
CA GLY A 6 7.41 -2.99 34.12
C GLY A 6 7.33 -2.16 32.85
N THR A 7 8.25 -2.40 31.92
CA THR A 7 8.37 -1.63 30.67
C THR A 7 7.02 -1.61 29.97
N PRO A 8 6.34 -0.45 29.88
CA PRO A 8 5.03 -0.37 29.25
C PRO A 8 5.18 -0.80 27.79
N GLY A 9 4.53 -1.91 27.43
CA GLY A 9 4.59 -2.48 26.07
C GLY A 9 5.31 -3.82 25.93
N TRP A 10 5.94 -4.38 26.97
CA TRP A 10 6.65 -5.67 26.86
C TRP A 10 5.75 -6.83 26.40
N GLY A 11 4.52 -6.90 26.92
CA GLY A 11 3.55 -7.91 26.47
C GLY A 11 3.07 -7.72 25.03
N PHE A 12 3.01 -6.48 24.54
CA PHE A 12 2.64 -6.19 23.15
C PHE A 12 3.77 -6.54 22.19
N LEU A 13 5.03 -6.24 22.58
CA LEU A 13 6.23 -6.62 21.82
C LEU A 13 6.32 -8.14 21.68
N LEU A 14 6.19 -8.88 22.79
CA LEU A 14 6.21 -10.35 22.74
C LEU A 14 5.05 -10.95 21.95
N ALA A 15 3.86 -10.37 22.02
CA ALA A 15 2.72 -10.81 21.22
C ALA A 15 2.97 -10.59 19.72
N GLY A 16 3.63 -9.49 19.35
CA GLY A 16 4.07 -9.20 17.99
C GLY A 16 5.09 -10.24 17.49
N ASP A 17 6.14 -10.49 18.28
CA ASP A 17 7.18 -11.46 17.92
C ASP A 17 6.63 -12.88 17.77
N LEU A 18 5.71 -13.30 18.65
CA LEU A 18 5.06 -14.61 18.58
C LEU A 18 4.13 -14.73 17.37
N PHE A 19 3.42 -13.65 17.02
CA PHE A 19 2.61 -13.59 15.82
C PHE A 19 3.47 -13.72 14.56
N ASP A 20 4.60 -13.00 14.50
CA ASP A 20 5.54 -13.09 13.37
C ASP A 20 6.12 -14.51 13.22
N LEU A 21 6.46 -15.17 14.34
CA LEU A 21 6.95 -16.54 14.32
C LEU A 21 5.88 -17.52 13.80
N ALA A 22 4.63 -17.36 14.25
CA ALA A 22 3.51 -18.19 13.84
C ALA A 22 3.18 -18.00 12.35
N VAL A 23 3.15 -16.75 11.88
CA VAL A 23 2.93 -16.42 10.47
C VAL A 23 4.08 -16.96 9.61
N GLY A 24 5.34 -16.78 10.05
CA GLY A 24 6.52 -17.30 9.37
C GLY A 24 6.52 -18.83 9.24
N ALA A 25 6.18 -19.54 10.32
CA ALA A 25 6.06 -20.99 10.28
C ALA A 25 4.95 -21.47 9.33
N ALA A 26 3.79 -20.80 9.35
CA ALA A 26 2.68 -21.11 8.44
C ALA A 26 3.06 -20.91 6.97
N LEU A 27 3.87 -19.90 6.67
CA LEU A 27 4.36 -19.58 5.32
C LEU A 27 5.31 -20.65 4.77
N VAL A 28 6.21 -21.19 5.59
CA VAL A 28 7.12 -22.26 5.18
C VAL A 28 6.35 -23.52 4.80
N ILE A 29 5.27 -23.82 5.51
CA ILE A 29 4.41 -24.99 5.24
C ILE A 29 3.60 -24.77 3.96
N ASN A 30 3.02 -23.59 3.79
CA ASN A 30 2.18 -23.26 2.64
C ASN A 30 2.53 -21.85 2.09
N PRO A 31 3.44 -21.76 1.10
CA PRO A 31 3.87 -20.46 0.56
C PRO A 31 2.72 -19.69 -0.12
N SER A 32 1.64 -20.38 -0.52
CA SER A 32 0.42 -19.77 -1.05
C SER A 32 -0.34 -18.92 -0.01
N LEU A 33 -0.09 -19.10 1.29
CA LEU A 33 -0.64 -18.24 2.35
C LEU A 33 -0.07 -16.81 2.27
N LEU A 34 1.15 -16.64 1.76
CA LEU A 34 1.78 -15.32 1.62
C LEU A 34 0.92 -14.39 0.78
N LEU A 35 0.45 -14.89 -0.37
CA LEU A 35 -0.42 -14.13 -1.26
C LEU A 35 -1.71 -13.70 -0.55
N LYS A 36 -2.32 -14.60 0.22
CA LYS A 36 -3.55 -14.29 0.97
C LYS A 36 -3.30 -13.24 2.05
N LEU A 37 -2.21 -13.36 2.80
CA LEU A 37 -1.83 -12.40 3.85
C LEU A 37 -1.53 -11.02 3.27
N ILE A 38 -0.79 -10.96 2.16
CA ILE A 38 -0.51 -9.70 1.44
C ILE A 38 -1.82 -9.07 0.96
N THR A 39 -2.70 -9.84 0.32
CA THR A 39 -4.02 -9.34 -0.10
C THR A 39 -4.83 -8.84 1.08
N LEU A 40 -4.85 -9.56 2.20
CA LEU A 40 -5.56 -9.15 3.40
C LEU A 40 -5.02 -7.82 3.93
N PHE A 41 -3.70 -7.72 4.08
CA PHE A 41 -3.03 -6.51 4.58
C PHE A 41 -3.29 -5.31 3.68
N VAL A 42 -3.11 -5.49 2.36
CA VAL A 42 -3.38 -4.44 1.37
C VAL A 42 -4.87 -4.09 1.31
N GLY A 43 -5.77 -5.06 1.46
CA GLY A 43 -7.22 -4.83 1.51
C GLY A 43 -7.62 -3.96 2.70
N ILE A 44 -7.13 -4.29 3.91
CA ILE A 44 -7.34 -3.47 5.11
C ILE A 44 -6.77 -2.06 4.91
N TRP A 45 -5.57 -1.95 4.33
CA TRP A 45 -4.96 -0.68 4.00
C TRP A 45 -5.79 0.14 3.00
N LEU A 46 -6.34 -0.50 1.96
CA LEU A 46 -7.20 0.14 0.97
C LEU A 46 -8.47 0.68 1.60
N ILE A 47 -9.09 -0.06 2.52
CA ILE A 47 -10.27 0.39 3.27
C ILE A 47 -9.94 1.65 4.08
N ALA A 48 -8.82 1.66 4.80
CA ALA A 48 -8.37 2.83 5.56
C ALA A 48 -8.11 4.06 4.66
N ASN A 49 -7.55 3.84 3.46
CA ASN A 49 -7.34 4.89 2.47
C ASN A 49 -8.65 5.43 1.90
N SER A 50 -9.62 4.57 1.60
CA SER A 50 -10.95 4.98 1.15
C SER A 50 -11.61 5.89 2.19
N ILE A 51 -11.57 5.51 3.48
CA ILE A 51 -12.11 6.35 4.58
C ILE A 51 -11.41 7.71 4.62
N SER A 52 -10.10 7.74 4.43
CA SER A 52 -9.32 8.99 4.41
C SER A 52 -9.70 9.91 3.24
N ILE A 53 -9.94 9.34 2.06
CA ILE A 53 -10.42 10.09 0.89
C ILE A 53 -11.84 10.62 1.12
N PHE A 54 -12.72 9.80 1.70
CA PHE A 54 -14.06 10.26 2.10
C PHE A 54 -14.01 11.40 3.10
N MET A 55 -13.10 11.37 4.09
CA MET A 55 -12.90 12.49 5.02
C MET A 55 -12.42 13.76 4.31
N LYS A 56 -11.45 13.65 3.40
CA LYS A 56 -10.96 14.79 2.59
C LYS A 56 -12.07 15.38 1.72
N ALA A 57 -12.86 14.52 1.10
CA ALA A 57 -14.01 14.95 0.33
C ALA A 57 -15.05 15.64 1.23
N ALA A 58 -15.38 15.09 2.41
CA ALA A 58 -16.32 15.73 3.33
C ALA A 58 -15.89 17.16 3.74
N VAL A 59 -14.59 17.38 3.91
CA VAL A 59 -14.01 18.72 4.17
C VAL A 59 -14.08 19.62 2.92
N ALA A 60 -13.71 19.10 1.74
CA ALA A 60 -13.76 19.85 0.49
C ALA A 60 -15.19 20.30 0.08
N ARG A 61 -16.23 19.59 0.54
CA ARG A 61 -17.64 20.00 0.37
C ARG A 61 -17.95 21.31 1.08
N LYS A 62 -17.30 21.55 2.22
CA LYS A 62 -17.57 22.68 3.11
C LYS A 62 -17.00 23.99 2.57
N ASP A 63 -15.92 23.91 1.78
CA ASP A 63 -15.21 25.05 1.18
C ASP A 63 -15.72 25.45 -0.23
N GLN A 64 -16.89 24.94 -0.67
CA GLN A 64 -17.47 25.21 -2.01
C GLN A 64 -16.52 24.92 -3.20
N ASN A 65 -15.54 24.03 -3.02
CA ASN A 65 -14.57 23.75 -4.07
C ASN A 65 -15.13 22.73 -5.08
N LYS A 66 -15.10 23.08 -6.37
CA LYS A 66 -15.70 22.32 -7.49
C LYS A 66 -15.12 20.90 -7.68
N ASN A 67 -14.00 20.60 -7.02
CA ASN A 67 -13.33 19.30 -7.08
C ASN A 67 -13.90 18.24 -6.12
N TRP A 68 -14.89 18.58 -5.28
CA TRP A 68 -15.50 17.66 -4.32
C TRP A 68 -15.99 16.34 -4.93
N THR A 69 -16.62 16.41 -6.10
CA THR A 69 -17.16 15.25 -6.81
C THR A 69 -16.06 14.30 -7.29
N TRP A 70 -14.88 14.83 -7.63
CA TRP A 70 -13.75 14.02 -8.09
C TRP A 70 -13.15 13.20 -6.94
N GLU A 71 -12.95 13.82 -5.77
CA GLU A 71 -12.49 13.14 -4.56
C GLU A 71 -13.48 12.05 -4.12
N PHE A 72 -14.79 12.31 -4.19
CA PHE A 72 -15.82 11.33 -3.87
C PHE A 72 -15.85 10.15 -4.86
N ALA A 73 -15.72 10.42 -6.16
CA ALA A 73 -15.66 9.39 -7.20
C ALA A 73 -14.41 8.50 -7.04
N LEU A 74 -13.26 9.09 -6.70
CA LEU A 74 -12.03 8.36 -6.39
C LEU A 74 -12.20 7.45 -5.17
N GLY A 75 -12.83 7.93 -4.09
CA GLY A 75 -13.11 7.12 -2.90
C GLY A 75 -14.02 5.93 -3.19
N LEU A 76 -15.10 6.14 -3.97
CA LEU A 76 -16.00 5.06 -4.39
C LEU A 76 -15.30 4.04 -5.30
N PHE A 77 -14.49 4.51 -6.24
CA PHE A 77 -13.71 3.65 -7.13
C PHE A 77 -12.70 2.80 -6.35
N LEU A 78 -12.00 3.38 -5.38
CA LEU A 78 -11.07 2.66 -4.49
C LEU A 78 -11.80 1.62 -3.62
N MET A 79 -13.00 1.94 -3.14
CA MET A 79 -13.81 1.00 -2.36
C MET A 79 -14.22 -0.22 -3.19
N LEU A 80 -14.65 -0.01 -4.44
CA LEU A 80 -14.95 -1.10 -5.37
C LEU A 80 -13.72 -1.97 -5.65
N LEU A 81 -12.56 -1.34 -5.88
CA LEU A 81 -11.29 -2.06 -6.06
C LEU A 81 -10.91 -2.90 -4.83
N ALA A 82 -11.12 -2.38 -3.62
CA ALA A 82 -10.83 -3.10 -2.38
C ALA A 82 -11.65 -4.41 -2.29
N VAL A 83 -12.95 -4.34 -2.60
CA VAL A 83 -13.85 -5.51 -2.58
C VAL A 83 -13.43 -6.54 -3.62
N ILE A 84 -13.09 -6.10 -4.84
CA ILE A 84 -12.64 -6.99 -5.92
C ILE A 84 -11.34 -7.71 -5.53
N PHE A 85 -10.40 -6.99 -4.92
CA PHE A 85 -9.13 -7.57 -4.47
C PHE A 85 -9.30 -8.55 -3.31
N LEU A 86 -10.22 -8.29 -2.38
CA LEU A 86 -10.55 -9.24 -1.32
C LEU A 86 -11.16 -10.54 -1.87
N TRP A 87 -11.97 -10.44 -2.92
CA TRP A 87 -12.59 -11.61 -3.55
C TRP A 87 -11.59 -12.47 -4.32
N HIS A 88 -10.62 -11.84 -5.00
CA HIS A 88 -9.59 -12.52 -5.77
C HIS A 88 -8.17 -12.04 -5.42
N PRO A 89 -7.49 -12.69 -4.45
CA PRO A 89 -6.14 -12.29 -4.03
C PRO A 89 -5.12 -12.32 -5.16
N MET A 90 -5.32 -13.20 -6.15
CA MET A 90 -4.44 -13.32 -7.31
C MET A 90 -4.46 -12.07 -8.21
N LEU A 91 -5.61 -11.40 -8.32
CA LEU A 91 -5.74 -10.16 -9.11
C LEU A 91 -4.93 -9.02 -8.50
N LEU A 92 -4.83 -8.97 -7.17
CA LEU A 92 -4.04 -7.98 -6.46
C LEU A 92 -2.54 -8.16 -6.77
N GLY A 93 -2.06 -9.40 -6.72
CA GLY A 93 -0.66 -9.71 -7.08
C GLY A 93 -0.31 -9.32 -8.51
N ILE A 94 -1.19 -9.66 -9.48
CA ILE A 94 -0.99 -9.30 -10.89
C ILE A 94 -1.04 -7.79 -11.08
N SER A 95 -1.98 -7.10 -10.44
CA SER A 95 -2.11 -5.65 -10.54
C SER A 95 -0.85 -4.93 -10.06
N ILE A 96 -0.33 -5.32 -8.89
CA ILE A 96 0.93 -4.75 -8.36
C ILE A 96 2.10 -5.03 -9.30
N ALA A 97 2.20 -6.25 -9.83
CA ALA A 97 3.25 -6.60 -10.78
C ALA A 97 3.20 -5.76 -12.06
N VAL A 98 2.01 -5.54 -12.62
CA VAL A 98 1.79 -4.72 -13.82
C VAL A 98 2.17 -3.26 -13.55
N TRP A 99 1.67 -2.65 -12.47
CA TRP A 99 1.99 -1.26 -12.13
C TRP A 99 3.49 -1.06 -11.84
N THR A 100 4.10 -2.02 -11.16
CA THR A 100 5.55 -2.01 -10.89
C THR A 100 6.33 -2.15 -12.18
N GLY A 101 5.98 -3.09 -13.06
CA GLY A 101 6.62 -3.30 -14.35
C GLY A 101 6.54 -2.05 -15.24
N LEU A 102 5.37 -1.42 -15.30
CA LEU A 102 5.19 -0.15 -16.01
C LEU A 102 6.09 0.96 -15.43
N ALA A 103 6.16 1.10 -14.11
CA ALA A 103 7.04 2.08 -13.47
C ALA A 103 8.52 1.84 -13.82
N PHE A 104 8.97 0.58 -13.82
CA PHE A 104 10.33 0.23 -14.24
C PHE A 104 10.60 0.56 -15.71
N ILE A 105 9.66 0.30 -16.62
CA ILE A 105 9.79 0.66 -18.04
C ILE A 105 9.94 2.17 -18.19
N ILE A 106 9.07 2.95 -17.55
CA ILE A 106 9.11 4.42 -17.59
C ILE A 106 10.43 4.94 -17.02
N LEU A 107 10.89 4.40 -15.89
CA LEU A 107 12.18 4.76 -15.29
C LEU A 107 13.36 4.40 -16.21
N GLY A 108 13.29 3.27 -16.91
CA GLY A 108 14.29 2.85 -17.89
C GLY A 108 14.38 3.83 -19.05
N ILE A 109 13.24 4.20 -19.64
CA ILE A 109 13.16 5.21 -20.70
C ILE A 109 13.72 6.55 -20.20
N PHE A 110 13.31 6.99 -19.01
CA PHE A 110 13.76 8.24 -18.43
C PHE A 110 15.28 8.28 -18.24
N ARG A 111 15.88 7.18 -17.74
CA ARG A 111 17.33 7.04 -17.62
C ARG A 111 18.03 7.15 -18.97
N ILE A 112 17.53 6.45 -20.00
CA ILE A 112 18.10 6.52 -21.36
C ILE A 112 18.08 7.97 -21.88
N VAL A 113 16.94 8.65 -21.77
CA VAL A 113 16.79 10.05 -22.21
C VAL A 113 17.74 10.96 -21.44
N LEU A 114 17.87 10.79 -20.12
CA LEU A 114 18.76 11.58 -19.29
C LEU A 114 20.23 11.37 -19.68
N THR A 115 20.66 10.13 -19.91
CA THR A 115 22.02 9.81 -20.35
C THR A 115 22.33 10.41 -21.72
N LEU A 116 21.38 10.36 -22.67
CA LEU A 116 21.53 11.00 -23.98
C LEU A 116 21.66 12.52 -23.86
N ARG A 117 20.86 13.15 -22.99
CA ARG A 117 20.91 14.60 -22.75
C ARG A 117 22.23 15.02 -22.08
N LEU A 118 22.73 14.24 -21.11
CA LEU A 118 24.02 14.47 -20.45
C LEU A 118 25.20 14.29 -21.41
N ARG A 119 25.16 13.29 -22.30
CA ARG A 119 26.19 13.10 -23.33
C ARG A 119 26.26 14.30 -24.27
N LYS A 120 25.11 14.88 -24.63
CA LYS A 120 25.02 16.05 -25.53
C LYS A 120 25.62 17.32 -24.90
N LEU A 121 25.44 17.52 -23.60
CA LEU A 121 25.98 18.66 -22.84
C LEU A 121 27.49 18.59 -22.64
N ARG A 122 28.08 17.39 -22.56
CA ARG A 122 29.53 17.21 -22.43
C ARG A 122 30.28 17.43 -23.75
N ILE A 123 29.58 17.40 -24.88
CA ILE A 123 30.17 17.51 -26.23
C ILE A 123 30.07 18.95 -26.78
N GLN A 124 29.33 19.84 -26.10
CA GLN A 124 29.39 21.30 -26.34
C GLN A 124 30.48 21.95 -25.51
#